data_AF-A0A2C8F9D2-F1
#
_entry.id   AF-A0A2C8F9D2-F1
#
_cell.length_a   1.000
_cell.length_b   1.000
_cell.length_c   1.000
_cell.angle_alpha   90.00
_cell.angle_beta   90.00
_cell.angle_gamma   90.00
#
_symmetry.space_group_name_H-M   'P 1'
#
loop_
_entity.id
_entity.type
_entity.pdbx_description
1 polymer ?
#
loop_
_entity_poly.entity_id
_entity_poly.type
_entity_poly.pdbx_seq_one_letter_code
_entity_poly.pdbx_strand_id
1 'polypeptide(L)'
;MKLCDAYTGFMTRTFDPEMLYVECSQCGLPVIWKDGMTTKLLKMAEIDPASLDERCVIMSEGCPSCRPGETAFTTQVIRLNREKDGAKPMPATAN
;
A
#
# COMPACT_ATOMS: atom_id res chain seq x y z
N MET A 1 26.21 -14.81 -28.86
CA MET A 1 25.57 -13.57 -29.33
C MET A 1 24.41 -13.92 -30.25
N LYS A 2 23.20 -14.00 -29.70
CA LYS A 2 21.93 -13.96 -30.45
C LYS A 2 21.13 -12.87 -29.73
N LEU A 3 21.27 -11.64 -30.20
CA LEU A 3 20.25 -10.96 -31.00
C LEU A 3 18.92 -10.94 -30.26
N CYS A 4 18.71 -9.76 -29.69
CA CYS A 4 17.52 -9.15 -29.14
C CYS A 4 16.31 -9.27 -30.08
N ASP A 5 15.70 -10.44 -30.12
CA ASP A 5 14.36 -10.61 -30.67
C ASP A 5 13.33 -10.42 -29.55
N ALA A 6 12.29 -9.63 -29.84
CA ALA A 6 11.13 -9.30 -29.01
C ALA A 6 11.24 -8.12 -28.03
N TYR A 7 11.38 -6.91 -28.56
CA TYR A 7 10.81 -5.70 -27.94
C TYR A 7 9.49 -5.33 -28.62
N THR A 8 8.59 -6.30 -28.71
CA THR A 8 7.16 -6.09 -29.05
C THR A 8 6.34 -6.35 -27.79
N GLY A 9 6.72 -5.70 -26.69
CA GLY A 9 5.89 -5.63 -25.50
C GLY A 9 5.19 -4.29 -25.51
N PHE A 10 3.86 -4.28 -25.62
CA PHE A 10 3.06 -3.21 -25.04
C PHE A 10 3.65 -2.93 -23.65
N MET A 11 4.30 -1.78 -23.45
CA MET A 11 4.64 -1.32 -22.11
C MET A 11 3.34 -0.93 -21.41
N THR A 12 2.51 -1.93 -21.06
CA THR A 12 1.60 -1.78 -19.94
C THR A 12 2.54 -1.52 -18.76
N ARG A 13 2.70 -0.26 -18.37
CA ARG A 13 3.39 0.10 -17.12
C ARG A 13 2.63 -0.59 -16.01
N THR A 14 3.05 -1.80 -15.66
CA THR A 14 2.55 -2.52 -14.51
C THR A 14 2.96 -1.74 -13.29
N PHE A 15 1.99 -1.39 -12.45
CA PHE A 15 2.25 -0.71 -11.19
C PHE A 15 3.16 -1.60 -10.33
N ASP A 16 4.20 -1.00 -9.75
CA ASP A 16 5.08 -1.72 -8.84
C ASP A 16 4.40 -1.83 -7.46
N PRO A 17 4.00 -3.03 -7.00
CA PRO A 17 3.32 -3.18 -5.73
C PRO A 17 4.16 -2.73 -4.53
N GLU A 18 5.49 -2.74 -4.62
CA GLU A 18 6.35 -2.25 -3.53
C GLU A 18 6.27 -0.72 -3.34
N MET A 19 5.67 0.00 -4.30
CA MET A 19 5.38 1.44 -4.21
C MET A 19 4.06 1.74 -3.46
N LEU A 20 3.31 0.73 -3.00
CA LEU A 20 2.12 0.96 -2.19
C LEU A 20 2.49 1.55 -0.83
N TYR A 21 1.80 2.63 -0.47
CA TYR A 21 1.89 3.20 0.87
C TYR A 21 1.23 2.27 1.90
N VAL A 22 1.87 2.10 3.06
CA VAL A 22 1.36 1.29 4.17
C VAL A 22 1.18 2.18 5.40
N GLU A 23 -0.03 2.24 5.94
CA GLU A 23 -0.40 3.08 7.08
C GLU A 23 -0.90 2.25 8.28
N CYS A 24 -0.56 2.68 9.49
CA CYS A 24 -1.16 2.11 10.71
C CYS A 24 -2.50 2.79 11.01
N SER A 25 -3.60 2.03 11.10
CA SER A 25 -4.93 2.57 11.40
C SER A 25 -5.08 3.13 12.82
N GLN A 26 -4.15 2.82 13.73
CA GLN A 26 -4.19 3.25 15.13
C GLN A 26 -3.52 4.60 15.37
N CYS A 27 -2.39 4.88 14.69
CA CYS A 27 -1.60 6.10 14.91
C CYS A 27 -1.38 6.94 13.65
N GLY A 28 -1.75 6.45 12.46
CA GLY A 28 -1.54 7.12 11.18
C GLY A 28 -0.08 7.15 10.71
N LEU A 29 0.86 6.57 11.47
CA LEU A 29 2.26 6.51 11.07
C LEU A 29 2.48 5.47 9.96
N PRO A 30 3.41 5.73 9.03
CA PRO A 30 3.78 4.78 8.00
C PRO A 30 4.40 3.52 8.61
N VAL A 31 4.00 2.36 8.10
CA VAL A 31 4.59 1.08 8.48
C VAL A 31 5.67 0.71 7.46
N ILE A 32 6.92 0.65 7.91
CA ILE A 32 8.05 0.31 7.02
C ILE A 32 8.13 -1.18 6.84
N TRP A 33 8.05 -1.62 5.58
CA TRP A 33 8.24 -3.00 5.19
C TRP A 33 9.59 -3.22 4.51
N LYS A 34 10.08 -4.45 4.62
CA LYS A 34 11.24 -4.90 3.85
C LYS A 34 10.81 -5.11 2.41
N ASP A 35 11.74 -4.91 1.49
CA ASP A 35 11.56 -5.22 0.08
C ASP A 35 10.95 -6.62 -0.13
N GLY A 36 9.94 -6.70 -1.00
CA GLY A 36 9.21 -7.92 -1.36
C GLY A 36 8.13 -8.34 -0.38
N MET A 37 7.98 -7.67 0.77
CA MET A 37 6.88 -7.94 1.71
C MET A 37 5.52 -7.67 1.08
N THR A 38 5.38 -6.58 0.32
CA THR A 38 4.10 -6.23 -0.29
C THR A 38 3.70 -7.27 -1.33
N THR A 39 4.61 -7.62 -2.22
CA THR A 39 4.44 -8.68 -3.22
C THR A 39 4.08 -10.01 -2.55
N LYS A 40 4.75 -10.36 -1.45
CA LYS A 40 4.45 -11.58 -0.68
C LYS A 40 3.04 -11.54 -0.09
N LEU A 41 2.63 -10.42 0.51
CA LEU A 41 1.29 -10.25 1.07
C LEU A 41 0.22 -10.39 -0.01
N LEU A 42 0.37 -9.69 -1.14
CA LEU A 42 -0.59 -9.75 -2.25
C LEU A 42 -0.73 -11.17 -2.78
N LYS A 43 0.38 -11.89 -2.90
CA LYS A 43 0.38 -13.31 -3.31
C LYS A 43 -0.36 -14.19 -2.31
N MET A 44 -0.17 -13.96 -1.01
CA MET A 44 -0.89 -14.70 0.05
C MET A 44 -2.39 -14.40 0.07
N ALA A 45 -2.77 -13.18 -0.31
CA ALA A 45 -4.16 -12.72 -0.38
C ALA A 45 -4.84 -13.01 -1.74
N GLU A 46 -4.13 -13.66 -2.67
CA GLU A 46 -4.59 -13.92 -4.05
C GLU A 46 -5.04 -12.65 -4.80
N ILE A 47 -4.40 -11.51 -4.49
CA ILE A 47 -4.64 -10.23 -5.15
C ILE A 47 -3.74 -10.10 -6.38
N ASP A 48 -4.34 -9.90 -7.55
CA ASP A 48 -3.60 -9.62 -8.79
C ASP A 48 -2.94 -8.24 -8.73
N PRO A 49 -1.59 -8.13 -8.81
CA PRO A 49 -0.90 -6.84 -8.82
C PRO A 49 -1.34 -5.94 -9.99
N ALA A 50 -1.79 -6.49 -11.12
CA ALA A 50 -2.28 -5.71 -12.24
C ALA A 50 -3.62 -4.98 -11.95
N SER A 51 -4.31 -5.39 -10.89
CA SER A 51 -5.51 -4.70 -10.39
C SER A 51 -5.20 -3.50 -9.49
N LEU A 52 -3.93 -3.26 -9.14
CA LEU A 52 -3.50 -2.21 -8.23
C LEU A 52 -3.00 -0.99 -9.01
N ASP A 53 -3.21 0.18 -8.42
CA ASP A 53 -2.81 1.47 -8.96
C ASP A 53 -2.40 2.41 -7.81
N GLU A 54 -2.05 3.65 -8.14
CA GLU A 54 -1.62 4.66 -7.17
C GLU A 54 -2.68 5.07 -6.13
N ARG A 55 -3.92 4.59 -6.27
CA ARG A 55 -5.02 4.87 -5.33
C ARG A 55 -5.20 3.76 -4.31
N CYS A 56 -4.47 2.67 -4.42
CA CYS A 56 -4.47 1.61 -3.43
C CYS A 56 -3.52 1.98 -2.28
N VAL A 57 -3.95 1.72 -1.05
CA VAL A 57 -3.16 1.86 0.19
C VAL A 57 -3.33 0.58 1.00
N ILE A 58 -2.27 0.18 1.69
CA ILE A 58 -2.34 -0.93 2.64
C ILE A 58 -2.56 -0.35 4.04
N MET A 59 -3.63 -0.79 4.68
CA MET A 59 -3.96 -0.41 6.05
C MET A 59 -3.61 -1.55 7.00
N SER A 60 -2.76 -1.29 7.98
CA SER A 60 -2.38 -2.22 9.04
C SER A 60 -3.18 -1.93 10.32
N GLU A 61 -3.69 -2.95 10.99
CA GLU A 61 -4.42 -2.82 12.26
C GLU A 61 -3.52 -2.49 13.47
N GLY A 62 -2.21 -2.44 13.25
CA GLY A 62 -1.23 -2.01 14.25
C GLY A 62 0.15 -1.80 13.65
N CYS A 63 1.07 -1.32 14.49
CA CYS A 63 2.47 -1.19 14.14
C CYS A 63 3.34 -1.39 15.40
N PRO A 64 4.66 -1.61 15.24
CA PRO A 64 5.58 -1.79 16.36
C PRO A 64 5.59 -0.62 17.36
N SER A 65 5.23 0.60 16.92
CA SER A 65 5.12 1.77 17.79
C SER A 65 3.86 1.74 18.67
N CYS A 66 2.73 1.26 18.14
CA CYS A 66 1.48 1.15 18.91
C CYS A 66 1.49 -0.05 19.87
N ARG A 67 2.07 -1.16 19.43
CA ARG A 67 2.09 -2.42 20.19
C ARG A 67 3.49 -3.02 20.18
N PRO A 68 4.39 -2.52 21.05
CA PRO A 68 5.74 -3.06 21.17
C PRO A 68 5.69 -4.54 21.54
N GLY A 69 6.38 -5.39 20.76
CA GLY A 69 6.45 -6.84 20.99
C GLY A 69 5.50 -7.67 20.12
N GLU A 70 4.49 -7.06 19.49
CA GLU A 70 3.68 -7.74 18.48
C GLU A 70 4.40 -7.71 17.12
N THR A 71 4.51 -8.88 16.48
CA THR A 71 5.31 -9.07 15.25
C THR A 71 4.46 -9.31 14.01
N ALA A 72 3.15 -9.49 14.18
CA ALA A 72 2.20 -9.74 13.11
C ALA A 72 0.96 -8.86 13.30
N PHE A 73 0.55 -8.20 12.23
CA PHE A 73 -0.64 -7.36 12.22
C PHE A 73 -1.50 -7.74 11.02
N THR A 74 -2.82 -7.76 11.22
CA THR A 74 -3.77 -7.90 10.10
C THR A 74 -3.64 -6.67 9.19
N THR A 75 -3.65 -6.91 7.89
CA THR A 75 -3.51 -5.86 6.88
C THR A 75 -4.58 -6.00 5.80
N GLN A 76 -5.00 -4.88 5.24
CA GLN A 76 -6.04 -4.82 4.20
C GLN A 76 -5.61 -3.87 3.09
N VAL A 77 -5.88 -4.23 1.83
CA VAL A 77 -5.67 -3.34 0.69
C VAL A 77 -6.96 -2.57 0.44
N ILE A 78 -6.90 -1.25 0.53
CA ILE A 78 -8.03 -0.35 0.38
C ILE A 78 -7.80 0.54 -0.84
N ARG A 79 -8.81 0.67 -1.70
CA ARG A 79 -8.80 1.64 -2.79
C ARG A 79 -9.44 2.95 -2.32
N LEU A 80 -8.71 4.05 -2.45
CA LEU A 80 -9.19 5.39 -2.13
C LEU A 80 -10.17 5.88 -3.21
N ASN A 81 -11.38 6.28 -2.79
CA ASN A 81 -12.31 7.00 -3.65
C ASN A 81 -11.96 8.48 -3.66
N ARG A 82 -11.85 9.08 -4.84
CA ARG A 82 -11.35 10.47 -5.06
C ARG A 82 -12.30 11.58 -4.59
N GLU A 83 -13.29 11.27 -3.74
CA GLU A 83 -14.37 12.20 -3.34
C GLU A 83 -14.71 12.09 -1.84
N LYS A 84 -13.71 11.98 -0.98
CA LYS A 84 -13.88 12.28 0.46
C LYS A 84 -12.83 13.25 1.04
N ASP A 85 -12.23 14.08 0.20
CA ASP A 85 -11.52 15.32 0.61
C ASP A 85 -12.49 16.47 0.99
N GLY A 86 -13.75 16.15 1.29
CA GLY A 86 -14.76 17.07 1.82
C GLY A 86 -14.83 17.10 3.34
N ALA A 87 -13.89 16.47 4.06
CA ALA A 87 -13.74 16.70 5.50
C ALA A 87 -13.16 18.10 5.71
N LYS A 88 -14.07 19.09 5.80
CA LYS A 88 -13.80 20.46 6.23
C LYS A 88 -12.78 20.41 7.39
N PRO A 89 -11.62 21.09 7.31
CA PRO A 89 -10.70 21.14 8.44
C PRO A 89 -11.48 21.66 9.66
N MET A 90 -11.54 20.84 10.72
CA MET A 90 -12.08 21.31 11.99
C MET A 90 -11.19 22.47 12.44
N PRO A 91 -11.74 23.67 12.70
CA PRO A 91 -10.95 24.70 13.35
C PRO A 91 -10.58 24.18 14.74
N ALA A 92 -9.29 24.16 15.04
CA ALA A 92 -8.81 23.95 16.39
C ALA A 92 -9.38 25.08 17.26
N THR A 93 -10.41 24.79 18.06
CA THR A 93 -10.85 25.70 19.11
C THR A 93 -9.79 25.64 20.20
N ALA A 94 -8.90 26.62 20.22
CA ALA A 94 -8.11 26.94 21.40
C ALA A 94 -9.06 27.47 22.49
N ASN A 95 -9.04 26.84 23.65
CA ASN A 95 -9.46 27.41 24.94
C ASN A 95 -8.50 26.91 26.00
#